data_AF-A0A260Z1L6-F1
#
_entry.id   AF-A0A260Z1L6-F1
#
_cell.length_a   1.000
_cell.length_b   1.000
_cell.length_c   1.000
_cell.angle_alpha   90.00
_cell.angle_beta   90.00
_cell.angle_gamma   90.00
#
_symmetry.space_group_name_H-M   'P 1'
#
loop_
_entity.id
_entity.type
_entity.pdbx_description
1 polymer ?
#
loop_
_entity_poly.entity_id
_entity_poly.type
_entity_poly.pdbx_seq_one_letter_code
_entity_poly.pdbx_strand_id
1 'polypeptide(L)'
;ILLVNQPFLFSVRDFSIQDTNLPRVLAILQRLHPETLRKLDISDVNYGSWRIGVVGDAEQVMEQMVETPQWTSLNYVHLIHTPINIPLHNFVYFIEFEIAVQSVTIQDILRLKNVDTFGEAEVQKMQSNDTNRIQF
;
A
#
# COMPACT_ATOMS: atom_id res chain seq x y z
N ILE A 1 8.45 -1.11 15.11
CA ILE A 1 7.71 -0.53 16.27
C ILE A 1 6.76 0.51 15.69
N LEU A 2 5.47 0.21 15.62
CA LEU A 2 4.45 1.20 15.26
C LEU A 2 4.42 2.25 16.37
N LEU A 3 4.68 3.52 16.04
CA LEU A 3 4.56 4.63 16.97
C LEU A 3 3.08 5.00 17.11
N VAL A 4 2.32 4.09 17.72
CA VAL A 4 0.94 4.35 18.13
C VAL A 4 1.01 5.50 19.13
N ASN A 5 0.48 6.69 18.78
CA ASN A 5 0.37 7.92 19.60
C ASN A 5 1.32 9.12 19.33
N GLN A 6 2.00 9.20 18.18
CA GLN A 6 2.61 10.48 17.76
C GLN A 6 1.59 11.33 16.98
N PRO A 7 1.51 12.65 17.19
CA PRO A 7 0.62 13.50 16.39
C PRO A 7 1.10 13.57 14.94
N PHE A 8 0.15 13.58 13.99
CA PHE A 8 0.44 13.96 12.61
C PHE A 8 0.88 15.42 12.57
N LEU A 9 2.03 15.69 11.96
CA LEU A 9 2.66 17.01 11.96
C LEU A 9 2.43 17.75 10.66
N PHE A 10 2.25 17.03 9.55
CA PHE A 10 2.20 17.60 8.22
C PHE A 10 0.99 17.10 7.45
N SER A 11 0.23 18.03 6.89
CA SER A 11 -0.81 17.74 5.91
C SER A 11 -0.23 17.95 4.53
N VAL A 12 0.09 16.84 3.84
CA VAL A 12 0.59 16.85 2.47
C VAL A 12 -0.31 15.97 1.60
N ARG A 13 -0.45 16.35 0.34
CA ARG A 13 -1.19 15.55 -0.64
C ARG A 13 -0.28 14.55 -1.35
N ASP A 14 0.88 15.02 -1.79
CA ASP A 14 1.82 14.23 -2.57
C ASP A 14 3.13 14.18 -1.79
N PHE A 15 3.59 12.97 -1.46
CA PHE A 15 4.87 12.73 -0.80
C PHE A 15 5.78 11.95 -1.74
N SER A 16 6.95 12.53 -2.03
CA SER A 16 7.98 11.92 -2.87
C SER A 16 9.32 12.01 -2.15
N ILE A 17 10.05 10.90 -2.13
CA ILE A 17 11.38 10.84 -1.53
C ILE A 17 12.32 9.99 -2.37
N GLN A 18 13.53 10.51 -2.56
CA GLN A 18 14.64 9.81 -3.21
C GLN A 18 15.53 9.14 -2.15
N ASP A 19 14.96 8.23 -1.37
CA ASP A 19 15.64 7.54 -0.28
C ASP A 19 15.02 6.14 -0.10
N THR A 20 15.80 5.10 -0.37
CA THR A 20 15.38 3.70 -0.22
C THR A 20 15.59 3.17 1.20
N ASN A 21 15.99 4.01 2.16
CA ASN A 21 16.02 3.67 3.58
C ASN A 21 14.58 3.59 4.13
N LEU A 22 13.93 2.45 3.91
CA LEU A 22 12.54 2.23 4.30
C LEU A 22 12.23 2.54 5.77
N PRO A 23 13.08 2.21 6.78
CA PRO A 23 12.84 2.62 8.15
C PRO A 23 12.66 4.13 8.32
N ARG A 24 13.49 4.93 7.62
CA ARG A 24 13.37 6.38 7.61
C ARG A 24 12.11 6.82 6.89
N VAL A 25 11.79 6.21 5.75
CA VAL A 25 10.57 6.54 5.00
C VAL A 25 9.32 6.28 5.84
N LEU A 26 9.22 5.12 6.49
CA LEU A 26 8.15 4.79 7.42
C LEU A 26 8.03 5.82 8.55
N ALA A 27 9.15 6.23 9.14
CA ALA A 27 9.16 7.22 10.21
C ALA A 27 8.63 8.59 9.73
N ILE A 28 8.87 8.97 8.47
CA ILE A 28 8.32 10.19 7.88
C ILE A 28 6.83 9.99 7.57
N LEU A 29 6.46 8.88 6.93
CA LEU A 29 5.07 8.54 6.57
C LEU A 29 4.16 8.62 7.80
N GLN A 30 4.60 8.09 8.95
CA GLN A 30 3.86 8.13 10.21
C GLN A 30 3.63 9.55 10.77
N ARG A 31 4.34 10.57 10.25
CA ARG A 31 4.12 11.99 10.60
C ARG A 31 3.15 12.70 9.67
N LEU A 32 2.76 12.07 8.56
CA LEU A 32 1.85 12.66 7.59
C LEU A 32 0.41 12.40 7.98
N HIS A 33 -0.47 13.38 7.76
CA HIS A 33 -1.90 13.22 7.99
C HIS A 33 -2.51 12.27 6.95
N PRO A 34 -3.17 11.18 7.36
CA PRO A 34 -3.67 10.16 6.44
C PRO A 34 -4.74 10.74 5.50
N GLU A 35 -5.67 11.55 6.01
CA GLU A 35 -6.78 12.05 5.20
C GLU A 35 -6.35 12.93 4.02
N THR A 36 -5.15 13.52 4.06
CA THR A 36 -4.67 14.40 2.98
C THR A 36 -3.81 13.67 1.96
N LEU A 37 -3.13 12.59 2.36
CA LEU A 37 -2.15 11.90 1.52
C LEU A 37 -2.84 11.10 0.41
N ARG A 38 -2.43 11.31 -0.84
CA ARG A 38 -2.96 10.65 -2.04
C ARG A 38 -1.89 9.99 -2.90
N LYS A 39 -0.65 10.50 -2.86
CA LYS A 39 0.46 9.94 -3.62
C LYS A 39 1.66 9.67 -2.72
N LEU A 40 2.23 8.47 -2.87
CA LEU A 40 3.50 8.05 -2.30
C LEU A 40 4.45 7.65 -3.43
N ASP A 41 5.60 8.30 -3.49
CA ASP A 41 6.67 7.99 -4.44
C ASP A 41 7.98 7.77 -3.68
N ILE A 42 8.53 6.56 -3.77
CA ILE A 42 9.83 6.19 -3.22
C ILE A 42 10.70 5.74 -4.39
N SER A 43 11.81 6.45 -4.60
CA SER A 43 12.76 6.15 -5.67
C SER A 43 14.21 6.24 -5.19
N ASP A 44 15.13 5.65 -5.95
CA ASP A 44 16.58 5.85 -5.78
C ASP A 44 17.08 6.76 -6.91
N VAL A 45 17.92 7.75 -6.57
CA VAL A 45 18.61 8.61 -7.56
C VAL A 45 19.61 7.83 -8.42
N ASN A 46 20.11 6.70 -7.93
CA ASN A 46 21.11 5.90 -8.62
C ASN A 46 20.50 4.64 -9.22
N TYR A 47 19.86 4.80 -10.40
CA TYR A 47 19.38 3.73 -11.28
C TYR A 47 20.35 2.54 -11.45
N GLY A 48 21.67 2.77 -11.31
CA GLY A 48 22.73 1.78 -11.52
C GLY A 48 23.28 1.08 -10.27
N SER A 49 22.91 1.49 -9.05
CA SER A 49 23.42 0.86 -7.81
C SER A 49 22.36 0.00 -7.15
N TRP A 50 21.92 -1.04 -7.85
CA TRP A 50 21.28 -2.19 -7.23
C TRP A 50 22.24 -2.77 -6.18
N ARG A 51 22.04 -2.40 -4.93
CA ARG A 51 22.56 -3.18 -3.81
C ARG A 51 21.36 -3.92 -3.25
N ILE A 52 21.31 -5.21 -3.52
CA ILE A 52 20.48 -6.15 -2.75
C ILE A 52 21.01 -6.06 -1.33
N GLY A 53 20.50 -5.09 -0.57
CA GLY A 53 20.54 -5.11 0.89
C GLY A 53 19.77 -6.35 1.36
N VAL A 54 19.99 -6.74 2.60
CA VAL A 54 19.35 -7.91 3.23
C VAL A 54 17.84 -7.80 3.04
N VAL A 55 17.29 -8.61 2.12
CA VAL A 55 15.91 -8.52 1.63
C VAL A 55 14.89 -8.55 2.78
N GLY A 56 15.20 -9.29 3.85
CA GLY A 56 14.31 -9.45 5.00
C GLY A 56 13.98 -8.17 5.78
N ASP A 57 14.94 -7.24 5.92
CA ASP A 57 14.69 -5.99 6.68
C ASP A 57 13.77 -5.04 5.89
N ALA A 58 13.86 -5.07 4.56
CA ALA A 58 13.01 -4.25 3.69
C ALA A 58 11.56 -4.77 3.66
N GLU A 59 11.38 -6.08 3.59
CA GLU A 59 10.06 -6.73 3.64
C GLU A 59 9.32 -6.38 4.94
N GLN A 60 9.98 -6.52 6.09
CA GLN A 60 9.36 -6.25 7.39
C GLN A 60 8.93 -4.79 7.56
N VAL A 61 9.68 -3.85 6.97
CA VAL A 61 9.33 -2.44 7.04
C VAL A 61 8.19 -2.09 6.07
N MET A 62 8.17 -2.71 4.90
CA MET A 62 7.03 -2.58 3.98
C MET A 62 5.74 -3.16 4.59
N GLU A 63 5.81 -4.31 5.24
CA GLU A 63 4.69 -4.87 6.01
C GLU A 63 4.19 -3.89 7.08
N GLN A 64 5.10 -3.16 7.74
CA GLN A 64 4.69 -2.10 8.66
C GLN A 64 4.09 -0.88 7.96
N MET A 65 4.52 -0.53 6.74
CA MET A 65 3.96 0.59 5.98
C MET A 65 2.53 0.29 5.51
N VAL A 66 2.26 -0.91 5.01
CA VAL A 66 0.93 -1.28 4.48
C VAL A 66 -0.16 -1.27 5.57
N GLU A 67 0.21 -1.50 6.81
CA GLU A 67 -0.68 -1.46 7.98
C GLU A 67 -0.92 -0.02 8.51
N THR A 68 -0.33 1.01 7.89
CA THR A 68 -0.52 2.39 8.35
C THR A 68 -1.85 2.98 7.82
N PRO A 69 -2.51 3.88 8.60
CA PRO A 69 -3.67 4.62 8.11
C PRO A 69 -3.37 5.41 6.83
N GLN A 70 -2.14 5.92 6.70
CA GLN A 70 -1.66 6.65 5.52
C GLN A 70 -1.68 5.79 4.26
N TRP A 71 -1.45 4.48 4.38
CA TRP A 71 -1.45 3.58 3.23
C TRP A 71 -2.85 3.44 2.63
N THR A 72 -3.87 3.30 3.48
CA THR A 72 -5.26 3.11 3.05
C THR A 72 -5.88 4.32 2.35
N SER A 73 -5.28 5.51 2.50
CA SER A 73 -5.76 6.75 1.87
C SER A 73 -5.08 7.06 0.54
N LEU A 74 -4.09 6.26 0.12
CA LEU A 74 -3.34 6.46 -1.12
C LEU A 74 -4.17 6.07 -2.34
N ASN A 75 -4.07 6.89 -3.39
CA ASN A 75 -4.59 6.58 -4.71
C ASN A 75 -3.46 6.14 -5.66
N TYR A 76 -2.23 6.62 -5.41
CA TYR A 76 -1.07 6.44 -6.27
C TYR A 76 0.12 5.95 -5.44
N VAL A 77 0.70 4.82 -5.81
CA VAL A 77 1.91 4.28 -5.21
C VAL A 77 2.94 3.99 -6.28
N HIS A 78 4.13 4.55 -6.09
CA HIS A 78 5.26 4.37 -6.97
C HIS A 78 6.49 3.97 -6.15
N LEU A 79 6.97 2.74 -6.33
CA LEU A 79 8.14 2.20 -5.63
C LEU A 79 9.13 1.66 -6.64
N ILE A 80 9.99 2.52 -7.18
CA ILE A 80 11.05 2.09 -8.09
C ILE A 80 12.30 1.73 -7.29
N HIS A 81 13.01 0.69 -7.73
CA HIS A 81 14.34 0.33 -7.25
C HIS A 81 14.40 -0.06 -5.76
N THR A 82 13.26 -0.44 -5.19
CA THR A 82 13.17 -1.02 -3.84
C THR A 82 12.98 -2.53 -4.00
N PRO A 83 13.88 -3.40 -3.51
CA PRO A 83 13.69 -4.85 -3.57
C PRO A 83 12.55 -5.22 -2.61
N ILE A 84 11.36 -5.44 -3.19
CA ILE A 84 10.17 -5.79 -2.44
C ILE A 84 9.74 -7.19 -2.86
N ASN A 85 9.79 -8.12 -1.92
CA ASN A 85 9.17 -9.44 -2.05
C ASN A 85 8.07 -9.56 -0.99
N ILE A 86 7.13 -8.61 -1.03
CA ILE A 86 5.94 -8.64 -0.19
C ILE A 86 4.74 -9.11 -1.02
N PRO A 87 3.72 -9.71 -0.38
CA PRO A 87 2.55 -10.17 -1.09
C PRO A 87 1.83 -9.04 -1.84
N LEU A 88 1.57 -9.23 -3.14
CA LEU A 88 0.91 -8.21 -3.97
C LEU A 88 -0.51 -7.84 -3.49
N HIS A 89 -1.15 -8.70 -2.69
CA HIS A 89 -2.49 -8.43 -2.14
C HIS A 89 -2.54 -7.27 -1.14
N ASN A 90 -1.39 -6.75 -0.68
CA ASN A 90 -1.31 -5.54 0.14
C ASN A 90 -1.40 -4.26 -0.70
N PHE A 91 -1.36 -4.38 -2.03
CA PHE A 91 -1.43 -3.27 -2.97
C PHE A 91 -2.76 -3.27 -3.72
N VAL A 92 -3.81 -3.02 -2.97
CA VAL A 92 -5.19 -3.03 -3.45
C VAL A 92 -5.77 -1.63 -3.37
N TYR A 93 -6.71 -1.31 -4.27
CA TYR A 93 -7.43 -0.03 -4.32
C TYR A 93 -6.66 1.19 -4.87
N PHE A 94 -5.50 0.99 -5.51
CA PHE A 94 -4.78 2.06 -6.19
C PHE A 94 -5.30 2.30 -7.62
N ILE A 95 -5.37 3.57 -8.01
CA ILE A 95 -5.64 3.99 -9.40
C ILE A 95 -4.40 3.69 -10.25
N GLU A 96 -3.22 3.88 -9.68
CA GLU A 96 -1.94 3.62 -10.33
C GLU A 96 -0.96 2.98 -9.34
N PHE A 97 -0.31 1.92 -9.80
CA PHE A 97 0.63 1.14 -9.03
C PHE A 97 1.79 0.68 -9.92
N GLU A 98 2.99 1.13 -9.59
CA GLU A 98 4.22 0.72 -10.27
C GLU A 98 5.29 0.32 -9.24
N ILE A 99 5.77 -0.92 -9.35
CA ILE A 99 6.84 -1.47 -8.52
C ILE A 99 7.79 -2.34 -9.35
N ALA A 100 9.05 -2.41 -8.92
CA ALA A 100 10.02 -3.37 -9.46
C ALA A 100 10.17 -4.54 -8.48
N VAL A 101 9.74 -5.74 -8.89
CA VAL A 101 9.93 -6.98 -8.11
C VAL A 101 10.87 -7.95 -8.81
N GLN A 102 11.55 -8.80 -8.03
CA GLN A 102 12.47 -9.79 -8.58
C GLN A 102 11.75 -10.88 -9.39
N SER A 103 10.58 -11.31 -8.95
CA SER A 103 9.76 -12.31 -9.64
C SER A 103 8.29 -12.16 -9.28
N VAL A 104 7.40 -12.44 -10.22
CA VAL A 104 5.95 -12.49 -10.03
C VAL A 104 5.45 -13.89 -10.38
N THR A 105 4.58 -14.48 -9.56
CA THR A 105 3.89 -15.72 -9.92
C THR A 105 2.52 -15.44 -10.53
N ILE A 106 1.99 -16.38 -11.33
CA ILE A 106 0.63 -16.29 -11.87
C ILE A 106 -0.42 -16.16 -10.75
N GLN A 107 -0.19 -16.79 -9.60
CA GLN A 107 -1.10 -16.72 -8.46
C GLN A 107 -1.16 -15.30 -7.87
N ASP A 108 -0.05 -14.57 -7.86
CA ASP A 108 -0.02 -13.18 -7.39
C ASP A 108 -0.84 -12.26 -8.30
N ILE A 109 -0.76 -12.49 -9.62
CA ILE A 109 -1.58 -11.77 -10.62
C ILE A 109 -3.07 -12.08 -10.44
N LEU A 110 -3.42 -13.35 -10.23
CA LEU A 110 -4.82 -13.76 -10.04
C LEU A 110 -5.43 -13.17 -8.77
N ARG A 111 -4.65 -12.99 -7.69
CA ARG A 111 -5.12 -12.33 -6.47
C ARG A 111 -5.45 -10.86 -6.67
N LEU A 112 -4.63 -10.13 -7.44
CA LEU A 112 -4.90 -8.72 -7.78
C LEU A 112 -6.19 -8.56 -8.58
N LYS A 113 -6.48 -9.50 -9.50
CA LYS A 113 -7.69 -9.47 -10.32
C LYS A 113 -9.00 -9.69 -9.53
N ASN A 114 -8.95 -10.45 -8.43
CA ASN A 114 -10.14 -10.87 -7.69
C ASN A 114 -10.58 -9.86 -6.61
N VAL A 115 -9.99 -8.66 -6.55
CA VAL A 115 -10.39 -7.64 -5.57
C VAL A 115 -11.72 -6.98 -5.96
N ASP A 116 -12.04 -6.95 -7.26
CA ASP A 116 -13.31 -6.43 -7.77
C ASP A 116 -14.53 -7.31 -7.44
N THR A 117 -14.34 -8.58 -7.11
CA THR A 117 -15.46 -9.52 -6.86
C THR A 117 -15.94 -9.54 -5.40
N PHE A 118 -15.23 -8.91 -4.46
CA PHE A 118 -15.74 -8.72 -3.10
C PHE A 118 -16.86 -7.67 -3.01
N GLY A 119 -16.88 -6.69 -3.92
CA GLY A 119 -17.96 -5.70 -4.02
C GLY A 119 -19.28 -6.31 -4.47
N GLU A 120 -19.26 -7.24 -5.43
CA GLU A 120 -20.48 -7.87 -5.95
C GLU A 120 -21.11 -8.88 -4.97
N ALA A 121 -20.28 -9.61 -4.19
CA ALA A 121 -20.77 -10.61 -3.24
C ALA A 121 -21.45 -9.99 -2.00
N GLU A 122 -20.98 -8.85 -1.52
CA GLU A 122 -21.61 -8.10 -0.42
C GLU A 122 -22.88 -7.37 -0.88
N VAL A 123 -22.90 -6.81 -2.11
CA VAL A 123 -24.10 -6.20 -2.70
C VAL A 123 -25.20 -7.23 -2.94
N GLN A 124 -24.88 -8.45 -3.37
CA GLN A 124 -25.85 -9.54 -3.51
C GLN A 124 -26.38 -10.07 -2.16
N LYS A 125 -25.55 -10.06 -1.10
CA LYS A 125 -26.00 -10.40 0.26
C LYS A 125 -26.89 -9.33 0.89
N MET A 126 -26.63 -8.04 0.61
CA MET A 126 -27.51 -6.95 1.07
C MET A 126 -28.85 -6.97 0.34
N GLN A 127 -28.86 -7.23 -0.98
CA GLN A 127 -30.10 -7.32 -1.77
C GLN A 127 -30.97 -8.56 -1.42
N SER A 128 -30.37 -9.68 -0.99
CA SER A 128 -31.15 -10.86 -0.57
C SER A 128 -31.79 -10.70 0.83
N ASN A 129 -31.18 -9.90 1.72
CA ASN A 129 -31.71 -9.62 3.05
C ASN A 129 -32.88 -8.62 3.04
N ASP A 130 -32.92 -7.70 2.09
CA ASP A 130 -34.05 -6.75 1.95
C ASP A 130 -35.31 -7.40 1.35
N THR A 131 -35.19 -8.57 0.72
CA THR A 131 -36.35 -9.29 0.16
C THR A 131 -37.17 -10.04 1.23
N ASN A 132 -36.64 -10.19 2.45
CA ASN A 132 -37.32 -10.90 3.56
C ASN A 132 -37.93 -9.98 4.63
N ARG A 133 -38.03 -8.68 4.37
CA ARG A 133 -38.76 -7.77 5.27
C ARG A 133 -39.86 -7.03 4.52
N ILE A 134 -41.08 -7.36 4.94
CA ILE A 134 -42.36 -6.66 4.77
C ILE A 134 -43.22 -7.19 3.61
N GLN A 135 -44.17 -8.06 3.98
CA GLN A 135 -45.55 -7.91 3.52
C GLN A 135 -46.43 -7.74 4.77
N PHE A 136 -47.28 -6.71 4.73
CA PHE A 136 -48.34 -6.45 5.70
C PHE A 136 -49.50 -7.43 5.52
#